data_AF-A0A1I5BGR2-F1
#
_entry.id   AF-A0A1I5BGR2-F1
#
_cell.length_a   1.000
_cell.length_b   1.000
_cell.length_c   1.000
_cell.angle_alpha   90.00
_cell.angle_beta   90.00
_cell.angle_gamma   90.00
#
_symmetry.space_group_name_H-M   'P 1'
#
loop_
_entity.id
_entity.type
_entity.pdbx_description
1 polymer ?
#
loop_
_entity_poly.entity_id
_entity_poly.type
_entity_poly.pdbx_seq_one_letter_code
_entity_poly.pdbx_strand_id
1 'polypeptide(L)'
;MLYQTLEKMKERQGLYPCENVRDIFVFIQGYSENVTENDTDFANFKGFNNFVINYFKNNSTHPNWSSLINFYSSSGKESFDKFFELLEKFRAK
;
A
#
# COMPACT_ATOMS: atom_id res chain seq x y z
N MET A 1 8.24 9.42 7.63
CA MET A 1 6.97 10.19 7.54
C MET A 1 5.85 9.43 6.81
N LEU A 2 6.18 8.55 5.85
CA LEU A 2 5.18 7.78 5.12
C LEU A 2 4.31 6.90 6.03
N TYR A 3 4.91 6.07 6.88
CA TYR A 3 4.14 5.11 7.70
C TYR A 3 3.20 5.80 8.68
N GLN A 4 3.61 6.92 9.28
CA GLN A 4 2.74 7.72 10.15
C GLN A 4 1.54 8.29 9.38
N THR A 5 1.72 8.66 8.11
CA THR A 5 0.62 9.14 7.27
C THR A 5 -0.34 7.99 6.95
N LEU A 6 0.19 6.81 6.61
CA LEU A 6 -0.60 5.61 6.36
C LEU A 6 -1.38 5.17 7.62
N GLU A 7 -0.78 5.23 8.81
CA GLU A 7 -1.47 4.94 10.08
C GLU A 7 -2.64 5.89 10.31
N LYS A 8 -2.45 7.21 10.10
CA LYS A 8 -3.55 8.19 10.19
C LYS A 8 -4.65 7.93 9.16
N MET A 9 -4.30 7.49 7.96
CA MET A 9 -5.29 7.12 6.93
C MET A 9 -6.12 5.91 7.37
N LYS A 10 -5.49 4.89 7.96
CA LYS A 10 -6.18 3.72 8.52
C LYS A 10 -7.14 4.11 9.63
N GLU A 11 -6.69 4.95 10.56
CA GLU A 11 -7.48 5.40 11.73
C GLU A 11 -8.63 6.34 11.36
N ARG A 12 -8.49 7.10 10.28
CA ARG A 12 -9.44 8.14 9.88
C ARG A 12 -9.96 7.93 8.46
N GLN A 13 -10.39 6.72 8.13
CA GLN A 13 -10.87 6.35 6.80
C GLN A 13 -12.00 7.29 6.28
N GLY A 14 -12.81 7.89 7.17
CA GLY A 14 -13.83 8.88 6.79
C GLY A 14 -13.36 10.32 6.58
N LEU A 15 -12.08 10.63 6.89
CA LEU A 15 -11.49 11.97 6.76
C LEU A 15 -10.55 12.08 5.54
N TYR A 16 -10.10 10.94 5.00
CA TYR A 16 -9.26 10.86 3.83
C TYR A 16 -10.07 10.35 2.63
N PRO A 17 -9.89 10.89 1.43
CA PRO A 17 -10.63 10.47 0.22
C PRO A 17 -10.16 9.10 -0.32
N CYS A 18 -9.50 8.28 0.50
CA CYS A 18 -8.98 6.98 0.12
C CYS A 18 -9.93 5.89 0.60
N GLU A 19 -10.79 5.41 -0.29
CA GLU A 19 -11.81 4.40 0.01
C GLU A 19 -11.40 3.00 -0.45
N ASN A 20 -10.38 2.92 -1.31
CA ASN A 20 -9.89 1.67 -1.88
C ASN A 20 -8.37 1.66 -2.05
N VAL A 21 -7.81 0.48 -2.40
CA VAL A 21 -6.37 0.29 -2.55
C VAL A 21 -5.73 1.12 -3.66
N ARG A 22 -6.49 1.50 -4.69
CA ARG A 22 -6.01 2.32 -5.80
C ARG A 22 -5.78 3.76 -5.37
N ASP A 23 -6.63 4.29 -4.50
CA ASP A 23 -6.45 5.65 -3.96
C ASP A 23 -5.16 5.73 -3.14
N ILE A 24 -4.88 4.69 -2.34
CA ILE A 24 -3.62 4.57 -1.60
C ILE A 24 -2.43 4.50 -2.55
N PHE A 25 -2.55 3.73 -3.64
CA PHE A 25 -1.49 3.63 -4.64
C PHE A 25 -1.16 4.99 -5.28
N VAL A 26 -2.18 5.74 -5.70
CA VAL A 26 -2.01 7.09 -6.25
C VAL A 26 -1.39 8.04 -5.21
N PHE A 27 -1.85 7.97 -3.96
CA PHE A 27 -1.26 8.74 -2.87
C PHE A 27 0.24 8.46 -2.70
N ILE A 28 0.64 7.19 -2.68
CA ILE A 28 2.05 6.80 -2.51
C ILE A 28 2.90 7.20 -3.72
N GLN A 29 2.33 7.14 -4.93
CA GLN A 29 3.01 7.66 -6.13
C GLN A 29 3.27 9.17 -6.01
N GLY A 30 2.25 9.96 -5.63
CA GLY A 30 2.43 11.40 -5.40
C GLY A 30 3.37 11.71 -4.23
N TYR A 31 3.36 10.89 -3.19
CA TYR A 31 4.33 10.99 -2.10
C TYR A 31 5.76 10.79 -2.62
N SER A 32 5.97 9.79 -3.49
CA SER A 32 7.29 9.46 -4.04
C SER A 32 7.94 10.59 -4.85
N GLU A 33 7.14 11.42 -5.51
CA GLU A 33 7.63 12.58 -6.27
C GLU A 33 8.20 13.69 -5.37
N ASN A 34 7.79 13.71 -4.10
CA ASN A 34 8.18 14.72 -3.11
C ASN A 34 9.17 14.19 -2.07
N VAL A 35 9.59 12.92 -2.20
CA VAL A 35 10.53 12.28 -1.27
C VAL A 35 11.97 12.71 -1.58
N THR A 36 12.64 13.25 -0.58
CA THR A 36 14.11 13.42 -0.60
C THR A 36 14.82 12.08 -0.40
N GLU A 37 16.04 11.92 -0.92
CA GLU A 37 16.83 10.68 -0.83
C GLU A 37 17.02 10.13 0.60
N ASN A 38 16.83 10.96 1.63
CA ASN A 38 16.95 10.59 3.04
C ASN A 38 15.68 10.00 3.68
N ASP A 39 14.56 9.83 2.96
CA ASP A 39 13.36 9.22 3.53
C ASP A 39 13.52 7.69 3.67
N THR A 40 13.95 7.28 4.85
CA THR A 40 14.13 5.88 5.24
C THR A 40 12.83 5.08 5.22
N ASP A 41 11.68 5.69 5.51
CA ASP A 41 10.39 5.01 5.45
C ASP A 41 10.03 4.65 4.01
N PHE A 42 10.21 5.61 3.09
CA PHE A 42 9.97 5.36 1.68
C PHE A 42 10.97 4.33 1.10
N ALA A 43 12.23 4.41 1.49
CA ALA A 43 13.24 3.41 1.11
C ALA A 43 12.85 2.00 1.56
N ASN A 44 12.38 1.84 2.80
CA ASN A 44 11.87 0.57 3.31
C ASN A 44 10.62 0.11 2.54
N PHE A 45 9.73 1.04 2.19
CA PHE A 45 8.50 0.73 1.45
C PHE A 45 8.76 0.24 0.01
N LYS A 46 9.89 0.56 -0.63
CA LYS A 46 10.21 0.10 -2.00
C LYS A 46 10.14 -1.43 -2.15
N GLY A 47 10.42 -2.19 -1.08
CA GLY A 47 10.32 -3.66 -1.06
C GLY A 47 8.88 -4.20 -1.04
N PHE A 48 7.89 -3.36 -0.78
CA PHE A 48 6.50 -3.76 -0.57
C PHE A 48 5.89 -4.44 -1.80
N ASN A 49 6.18 -3.95 -3.01
CA ASN A 49 5.64 -4.54 -4.24
C ASN A 49 6.05 -6.02 -4.38
N ASN A 50 7.33 -6.31 -4.19
CA ASN A 50 7.85 -7.67 -4.27
C ASN A 50 7.30 -8.55 -3.15
N PHE A 51 7.13 -7.99 -1.94
CA PHE A 51 6.48 -8.69 -0.84
C PHE A 51 5.06 -9.14 -1.19
N VAL A 52 4.24 -8.24 -1.73
CA VAL A 52 2.83 -8.54 -2.06
C VAL A 52 2.74 -9.56 -3.20
N ILE A 53 3.58 -9.44 -4.23
CA ILE A 53 3.65 -10.42 -5.33
C ILE A 53 3.98 -11.82 -4.78
N ASN A 54 4.99 -11.92 -3.91
CA ASN A 54 5.38 -13.17 -3.28
C ASN A 54 4.29 -13.72 -2.35
N TYR A 55 3.61 -12.85 -1.60
CA TYR A 55 2.51 -13.22 -0.70
C TYR A 55 1.38 -13.94 -1.43
N PHE A 56 0.96 -13.40 -2.59
CA PHE A 56 -0.09 -13.99 -3.41
C PHE A 56 0.40 -15.09 -4.36
N LYS A 57 1.70 -15.44 -4.34
CA LYS A 57 2.33 -16.41 -5.25
C LYS A 57 2.01 -16.11 -6.72
N ASN A 58 1.98 -14.82 -7.09
CA ASN A 58 1.64 -14.41 -8.45
C ASN A 58 2.88 -14.47 -9.35
N ASN A 59 2.80 -15.30 -10.39
CA ASN A 59 3.89 -15.58 -11.33
C ASN A 59 3.82 -14.75 -12.63
N SER A 60 3.31 -13.51 -12.61
CA SER A 60 3.51 -12.44 -13.64
C SER A 60 2.26 -11.86 -14.33
N THR A 61 1.06 -11.91 -13.73
CA THR A 61 -0.14 -11.32 -14.39
C THR A 61 -0.47 -9.89 -13.96
N HIS A 62 -0.01 -9.45 -12.78
CA HIS A 62 -0.34 -8.13 -12.24
C HIS A 62 0.93 -7.28 -12.03
N PRO A 63 0.99 -6.07 -12.61
CA PRO A 63 2.21 -5.27 -12.64
C PRO A 63 2.54 -4.58 -11.31
N ASN A 64 1.58 -4.45 -10.40
CA ASN A 64 1.76 -3.79 -9.12
C ASN A 64 0.86 -4.37 -8.02
N TRP A 65 1.27 -4.14 -6.77
CA TRP A 65 0.57 -4.59 -5.57
C TRP A 65 -0.88 -4.11 -5.50
N SER A 66 -1.21 -2.91 -5.96
CA SER A 66 -2.58 -2.38 -5.86
C SER A 66 -3.54 -3.13 -6.77
N SER A 67 -3.12 -3.45 -8.00
CA SER A 67 -3.90 -4.28 -8.93
C SER A 67 -4.10 -5.69 -8.38
N LEU A 68 -3.07 -6.23 -7.74
CA LEU A 68 -3.11 -7.56 -7.15
C LEU A 68 -4.06 -7.64 -5.95
N ILE A 69 -3.95 -6.69 -5.01
CA ILE A 69 -4.84 -6.60 -3.86
C ILE A 69 -6.29 -6.40 -4.32
N ASN A 70 -6.52 -5.51 -5.31
CA ASN A 70 -7.84 -5.27 -5.84
C ASN A 70 -8.44 -6.52 -6.52
N PHE A 71 -7.62 -7.31 -7.22
CA PHE A 71 -8.05 -8.57 -7.84
C PHE A 71 -8.53 -9.60 -6.81
N TYR A 72 -7.87 -9.67 -5.65
CA TYR A 72 -8.24 -10.57 -4.55
C TYR A 72 -9.25 -9.97 -3.55
N SER A 73 -9.87 -8.83 -3.88
CA SER A 73 -10.83 -8.16 -3.01
C SER A 73 -12.20 -8.03 -3.68
N SER A 74 -13.26 -8.22 -2.91
CA SER A 74 -14.66 -8.16 -3.38
C SER A 74 -15.26 -6.76 -3.29
N SER A 75 -14.58 -5.83 -2.60
CA SER A 75 -15.03 -4.44 -2.46
C SER A 75 -13.86 -3.47 -2.29
N GLY A 76 -14.11 -2.17 -2.50
CA GLY A 76 -13.15 -1.11 -2.22
C GLY A 76 -12.66 -1.14 -0.77
N LYS A 77 -13.58 -1.26 0.19
CA LYS A 77 -13.25 -1.38 1.61
C LYS A 77 -12.37 -2.60 1.91
N GLU A 78 -12.71 -3.77 1.36
CA GLU A 78 -11.89 -4.97 1.55
C GLU A 78 -10.48 -4.77 0.99
N SER A 79 -10.34 -4.14 -0.18
CA SER A 79 -9.03 -3.85 -0.78
C SER A 79 -8.21 -2.87 0.07
N PHE A 80 -8.86 -1.88 0.67
CA PHE A 80 -8.25 -0.93 1.60
C PHE A 80 -7.75 -1.64 2.86
N ASP A 81 -8.62 -2.42 3.50
CA ASP A 81 -8.28 -3.16 4.72
C ASP A 81 -7.15 -4.18 4.45
N LYS A 82 -7.20 -4.86 3.30
CA LYS A 82 -6.17 -5.81 2.86
C LYS A 82 -4.81 -5.15 2.67
N PHE A 83 -4.75 -3.93 2.15
CA PHE A 83 -3.50 -3.18 2.06
C PHE A 83 -2.85 -3.00 3.43
N PHE A 84 -3.60 -2.54 4.43
CA PHE A 84 -3.06 -2.32 5.77
C PHE A 84 -2.66 -3.62 6.46
N GLU A 85 -3.40 -4.72 6.25
CA GLU A 85 -3.02 -6.06 6.72
C GLU A 85 -1.65 -6.47 6.16
N LEU A 86 -1.44 -6.30 4.85
CA LEU A 86 -0.18 -6.65 4.19
C LEU A 86 0.95 -5.70 4.59
N LEU A 87 0.66 -4.42 4.80
CA LEU A 87 1.62 -3.42 5.28
C LEU A 87 2.16 -3.79 6.67
N GLU A 88 1.29 -4.22 7.58
CA GLU A 88 1.69 -4.69 8.91
C GLU A 88 2.57 -5.93 8.82
N LYS A 89 2.19 -6.92 8.01
CA LYS A 89 3.02 -8.13 7.78
C LYS A 89 4.37 -7.79 7.16
N PHE A 90 4.43 -6.80 6.28
CA PHE A 90 5.66 -6.36 5.65
C PHE A 90 6.62 -5.73 6.66
N ARG A 91 6.10 -4.89 7.56
CA ARG A 91 6.87 -4.18 8.59
C ARG A 91 7.31 -5.08 9.75
N ALA A 92 6.64 -6.21 9.95
CA ALA A 92 6.96 -7.18 11.00
C ALA A 92 8.09 -8.17 10.63
N LYS A 93 8.70 -8.02 9.45
CA LYS A 93 9.85 -8.82 8.99
C LYS A 93 11.16 -8.22 9.48
#